data_AF-A0A2C6AFM0-F1
#
_entry.id   AF-A0A2C6AFM0-F1
#
_cell.length_a   1.000
_cell.length_b   1.000
_cell.length_c   1.000
_cell.angle_alpha   90.00
_cell.angle_beta   90.00
_cell.angle_gamma   90.00
#
_symmetry.space_group_name_H-M   'P 1'
#
loop_
_entity.id
_entity.type
_entity.pdbx_description
1 polymer ?
#
loop_
_entity_poly.entity_id
_entity_poly.type
_entity_poly.pdbx_seq_one_letter_code
_entity_poly.pdbx_strand_id
1 'polypeptide(L)'
;MFPHQALRLHPVIPTNAREATRDTSLPHGGGPDGTSPLFVPKGVVVMYSVYALHRDERVFGARPEAFVPERWAGLRPGWGYLPFSGGPRICMGRD
;
A
#
# COMPACT_ATOMS: atom_id res chain seq x y z
N MET A 1 13.29 4.13 -13.45
CA MET A 1 13.25 2.64 -13.37
C MET A 1 13.92 2.13 -12.09
N PHE A 2 15.21 2.38 -11.89
CA PHE A 2 15.95 1.97 -10.69
C PHE A 2 15.43 2.55 -9.36
N PRO A 3 15.15 3.88 -9.23
CA PRO A 3 14.66 4.44 -7.97
C PRO A 3 13.30 3.87 -7.53
N HIS A 4 12.42 3.57 -8.49
CA HIS A 4 11.12 2.97 -8.19
C HIS A 4 11.26 1.59 -7.57
N GLN A 5 12.19 0.78 -8.09
CA GLN A 5 12.47 -0.54 -7.56
C GLN A 5 13.09 -0.49 -6.17
N ALA A 6 14.00 0.46 -5.92
CA ALA A 6 14.59 0.67 -4.60
C ALA A 6 13.54 1.06 -3.56
N LEU A 7 12.71 2.08 -3.84
CA LEU A 7 11.64 2.53 -2.94
C LEU A 7 10.52 1.50 -2.76
N ARG A 8 10.34 0.59 -3.73
CA ARG A 8 9.41 -0.53 -3.59
C ARG A 8 9.91 -1.52 -2.53
N LEU A 9 11.15 -1.98 -2.67
CA LEU A 9 11.73 -2.98 -1.78
C LEU A 9 12.07 -2.44 -0.40
N HIS A 10 12.54 -1.19 -0.35
CA HIS A 10 12.96 -0.47 0.85
C HIS A 10 12.19 0.86 0.97
N PRO A 11 10.88 0.82 1.27
CA PRO A 11 10.10 2.03 1.45
C PRO A 11 10.62 2.82 2.65
N VAL A 12 10.75 4.14 2.49
CA VAL A 12 11.20 5.05 3.56
C VAL A 12 10.29 4.96 4.79
N ILE A 13 8.98 4.80 4.55
CA ILE A 13 7.96 4.60 5.57
C ILE A 13 7.23 3.27 5.26
N PRO A 14 7.56 2.16 5.96
CA PRO A 14 7.00 0.84 5.64
C PRO A 14 5.57 0.63 6.14
N THR A 15 5.12 1.43 7.11
CA THR A 15 3.79 1.37 7.70
C THR A 15 3.27 2.78 7.95
N ASN A 16 1.98 2.99 7.74
CA ASN A 16 1.34 4.28 8.00
C ASN A 16 -0.08 4.03 8.53
N ALA A 17 -0.71 5.06 9.10
CA ALA A 17 -1.96 4.94 9.84
C ALA A 17 -2.97 6.03 9.45
N ARG A 18 -4.25 5.72 9.58
CA ARG A 18 -5.37 6.67 9.43
C ARG A 18 -6.36 6.43 10.57
N GLU A 19 -7.00 7.49 11.04
CA GLU A 19 -8.09 7.41 12.00
C GLU A 19 -9.43 7.59 11.27
N ALA A 20 -10.42 6.76 11.61
CA ALA A 20 -11.76 6.89 11.06
C ALA A 20 -12.46 8.13 11.64
N THR A 21 -12.76 9.12 10.79
CA THR A 21 -13.41 10.38 11.21
C THR A 21 -14.91 10.23 11.49
N ARG A 22 -15.50 9.11 11.05
CA ARG A 22 -16.89 8.70 11.26
C ARG A 22 -16.98 7.17 11.20
N ASP A 23 -18.06 6.63 11.70
CA ASP A 23 -18.39 5.21 11.51
C ASP A 23 -18.41 4.90 10.00
N THR A 24 -17.70 3.84 9.64
CA THR A 24 -17.51 3.42 8.26
C THR A 24 -17.23 1.93 8.20
N SER A 25 -17.05 1.41 7.00
CA SER A 25 -16.58 0.05 6.78
C SER A 25 -15.41 0.03 5.79
N LEU A 26 -14.48 -0.90 5.99
CA LEU A 26 -13.58 -1.32 4.93
C LEU A 26 -14.28 -2.42 4.11
N PRO A 27 -14.04 -2.48 2.79
CA PRO A 27 -14.71 -3.46 1.94
C PRO A 27 -14.33 -4.90 2.31
N HIS A 28 -13.10 -5.14 2.76
CA HIS A 28 -12.59 -6.44 3.20
C HIS A 28 -11.89 -6.31 4.57
N GLY A 29 -11.57 -7.45 5.20
CA GLY A 29 -10.89 -7.56 6.50
C GLY A 29 -11.75 -8.15 7.62
N GLY A 30 -13.03 -8.43 7.35
CA GLY A 30 -13.96 -9.10 8.26
C GLY A 30 -14.24 -10.55 7.86
N GLY A 31 -14.96 -11.28 8.72
CA GLY A 31 -15.31 -12.68 8.51
C GLY A 31 -14.13 -13.66 8.72
N PRO A 32 -14.37 -14.97 8.69
CA PRO A 32 -13.34 -15.99 8.96
C PRO A 32 -12.21 -16.04 7.93
N ASP A 33 -12.50 -15.62 6.69
CA ASP A 33 -11.59 -15.63 5.54
C ASP A 33 -11.04 -14.22 5.21
N GLY A 34 -11.46 -13.19 5.95
CA GLY A 34 -11.05 -11.81 5.72
C GLY A 34 -11.66 -11.14 4.48
N THR A 35 -12.62 -11.76 3.79
CA THR A 35 -13.19 -11.22 2.55
C THR A 35 -14.43 -10.35 2.78
N SER A 36 -15.07 -10.48 3.95
CA SER A 36 -16.27 -9.73 4.28
C SER A 36 -15.94 -8.28 4.69
N PRO A 37 -16.91 -7.35 4.57
CA PRO A 37 -16.73 -5.99 5.07
C PRO A 37 -16.39 -5.97 6.56
N LEU A 38 -15.48 -5.07 6.93
CA LEU A 38 -15.09 -4.83 8.31
C LEU A 38 -15.65 -3.49 8.78
N PHE A 39 -16.50 -3.52 9.82
CA PHE A 39 -16.96 -2.30 10.45
C PHE A 39 -15.80 -1.60 11.20
N VAL A 40 -15.67 -0.29 10.98
CA VAL A 40 -14.67 0.57 11.60
C VAL A 40 -15.39 1.72 12.30
N PRO A 41 -15.49 1.67 13.65
CA PRO A 41 -16.04 2.77 14.44
C PRO A 41 -15.23 4.06 14.29
N LYS A 42 -15.88 5.21 14.46
CA LYS A 42 -15.22 6.51 14.58
C LYS A 42 -14.13 6.46 15.68
N GLY A 43 -12.99 7.08 15.39
CA GLY A 43 -11.85 7.16 16.31
C GLY A 43 -10.92 5.94 16.28
N VAL A 44 -11.27 4.88 15.54
CA VAL A 44 -10.39 3.71 15.39
C VAL A 44 -9.27 4.03 14.40
N VAL A 45 -8.05 3.68 14.81
CA VAL A 45 -6.85 3.77 13.97
C VAL A 45 -6.72 2.50 13.11
N VAL A 46 -6.68 2.70 11.80
CA VAL A 46 -6.41 1.68 10.79
C VAL A 46 -4.97 1.85 10.30
N MET A 47 -4.13 0.85 10.53
CA MET A 47 -2.77 0.81 9.97
C MET A 47 -2.75 0.04 8.66
N TYR A 48 -1.92 0.48 7.71
CA TYR A 48 -1.63 -0.22 6.48
C TYR A 48 -0.13 -0.39 6.28
N SER A 49 0.27 -1.55 5.76
CA SER A 49 1.67 -1.87 5.47
C SER A 49 1.98 -1.57 4.01
N VAL A 50 2.74 -0.49 3.78
CA VAL A 50 3.34 -0.19 2.47
C VAL A 50 4.33 -1.29 2.10
N TYR A 51 5.06 -1.82 3.08
CA TYR A 51 6.00 -2.92 2.88
C TYR A 51 5.32 -4.16 2.26
N ALA A 52 4.21 -4.62 2.84
CA ALA A 52 3.48 -5.78 2.34
C ALA A 52 2.80 -5.47 1.00
N LEU A 53 2.19 -4.29 0.85
CA LEU A 53 1.58 -3.84 -0.40
C LEU A 53 2.58 -3.87 -1.56
N HIS A 54 3.79 -3.36 -1.33
CA HIS A 54 4.87 -3.35 -2.32
C HIS A 54 5.40 -4.74 -2.70
N ARG A 55 4.94 -5.79 -2.02
CA ARG A 55 5.32 -7.20 -2.25
C ARG A 55 4.15 -8.06 -2.72
N ASP A 56 2.99 -7.46 -2.97
CA ASP A 56 1.83 -8.19 -3.47
C ASP A 56 2.11 -8.76 -4.86
N GLU A 57 2.16 -10.08 -4.97
CA GLU A 57 2.40 -10.78 -6.24
C GLU A 57 1.30 -10.52 -7.27
N ARG A 58 0.09 -10.15 -6.83
CA ARG A 58 -1.01 -9.78 -7.75
C ARG A 58 -0.71 -8.48 -8.49
N VAL A 59 0.12 -7.61 -7.91
CA VAL A 59 0.53 -6.34 -8.50
C VAL A 59 1.90 -6.47 -9.16
N PHE A 60 2.87 -7.05 -8.46
CA PHE A 60 4.26 -7.09 -8.91
C PHE A 60 4.63 -8.40 -9.59
N GLY A 61 3.75 -9.39 -9.68
CA GLY A 61 4.05 -10.68 -10.28
C GLY A 61 5.08 -11.49 -9.49
N ALA A 62 5.61 -12.53 -10.13
CA ALA A 62 6.56 -13.44 -9.50
C ALA A 62 7.84 -12.73 -9.00
N ARG A 63 8.38 -13.26 -7.90
CA ARG A 63 9.57 -12.78 -7.21
C ARG A 63 9.42 -11.31 -6.77
N PRO A 64 8.43 -10.99 -5.92
CA PRO A 64 8.22 -9.63 -5.43
C PRO A 64 9.40 -9.13 -4.59
N GLU A 65 10.20 -10.00 -4.00
CA GLU A 65 11.39 -9.60 -3.22
C GLU A 65 12.61 -9.25 -4.09
N ALA A 66 12.61 -9.64 -5.37
CA ALA A 66 13.76 -9.44 -6.24
C ALA A 66 13.87 -7.99 -6.74
N PHE A 67 15.11 -7.50 -6.85
CA PHE A 67 15.42 -6.22 -7.50
C PHE A 67 15.40 -6.41 -9.03
N VAL A 68 14.26 -6.14 -9.67
CA VAL A 68 14.03 -6.28 -11.11
C VAL A 68 13.52 -4.95 -11.68
N PRO A 69 14.42 -4.02 -12.08
CA PRO A 69 14.05 -2.73 -12.66
C PRO A 69 13.16 -2.87 -13.90
N GLU A 70 13.38 -3.89 -14.72
CA GLU A 70 12.72 -4.10 -16.01
C GLU A 70 11.20 -4.23 -15.87
N ARG A 71 10.71 -4.66 -14.69
CA ARG A 71 9.28 -4.78 -14.37
C ARG A 71 8.52 -3.49 -14.64
N TRP A 72 9.16 -2.34 -14.47
CA TRP A 72 8.54 -1.02 -14.64
C TRP A 72 8.30 -0.62 -16.10
N ALA A 73 8.81 -1.37 -17.09
CA ALA A 73 8.63 -1.04 -18.51
C ALA A 73 7.15 -1.05 -18.92
N GLY A 74 6.36 -2.00 -18.41
CA GLY A 74 4.92 -2.12 -18.70
C GLY A 74 4.02 -2.01 -17.47
N LEU A 75 4.56 -2.08 -16.26
CA LEU A 75 3.77 -2.09 -15.03
C LEU A 75 3.11 -0.74 -14.76
N ARG A 76 1.82 -0.77 -14.40
CA ARG A 76 1.04 0.38 -13.94
C ARG A 76 0.32 -0.01 -12.63
N PRO A 77 0.97 0.14 -11.47
CA PRO A 77 0.51 -0.47 -10.22
C PRO A 77 -0.66 0.25 -9.55
N GLY A 78 -1.01 1.48 -9.98
CA GLY A 78 -2.06 2.28 -9.35
C GLY A 78 -1.82 2.45 -7.84
N TRP A 79 -2.83 2.15 -7.03
CA TRP A 79 -2.74 2.17 -5.56
C TRP A 79 -1.87 1.06 -4.96
N GLY A 80 -1.35 0.13 -5.77
CA GLY A 80 -0.40 -0.91 -5.35
C GLY A 80 1.03 -0.41 -5.14
N TYR A 81 1.32 0.86 -5.46
CA TYR A 81 2.63 1.46 -5.25
C TYR A 81 2.50 2.84 -4.63
N LEU A 82 2.93 2.96 -3.36
CA LEU A 82 2.78 4.15 -2.53
C LEU A 82 4.11 4.57 -1.90
N PRO A 83 5.15 4.88 -2.71
CA PRO A 83 6.47 5.25 -2.19
C PRO A 83 6.43 6.51 -1.31
N PHE A 84 5.43 7.37 -1.53
CA PHE A 84 5.26 8.66 -0.86
C PHE A 84 3.82 8.87 -0.36
N SER A 85 3.06 7.79 -0.16
CA SER A 85 1.61 7.82 0.12
C SER A 85 0.80 8.49 -1.01
N GLY A 86 -0.45 8.87 -0.75
CA GLY A 86 -1.33 9.54 -1.72
C GLY A 86 -2.40 10.39 -1.06
N GLY A 87 -3.19 11.09 -1.89
CA GLY A 87 -4.25 12.01 -1.45
C GLY A 87 -3.70 13.32 -0.86
N PRO A 88 -4.52 14.07 -0.08
CA PRO A 88 -4.16 15.38 0.47
C PRO A 88 -2.98 15.39 1.46
N ARG A 89 -2.50 14.20 1.87
CA ARG A 89 -1.39 14.01 2.82
C ARG A 89 -0.22 13.27 2.15
N ILE A 90 -0.07 13.44 0.84
CA ILE A 90 1.10 12.95 0.10
C ILE A 90 2.37 13.63 0.61
N CYS A 91 3.52 12.93 0.56
CA CYS A 91 4.80 13.53 0.96
C CYS A 91 5.04 14.83 0.18
N MET A 92 5.28 15.93 0.90
CA MET A 92 5.54 17.23 0.28
C MET A 92 6.90 17.30 -0.41
N GLY A 93 7.87 16.48 0.01
CA GLY A 93 9.19 16.38 -0.62
C GLY A 93 9.25 15.38 -1.78
N ARG A 94 8.11 15.11 -2.42
CA ARG A 94 8.02 14.21 -3.58
C ARG A 94 8.32 15.00 -4.85
N ASP A 95 9.57 15.44 -5.02
CA ASP A 95 10.10 16.03 -6.25
C ASP A 95 11.53 15.54 -6.50
#